data_AF-A0A424Q8T6-F1
#
_entry.id   AF-A0A424Q8T6-F1
#
_cell.length_a   1.000
_cell.length_b   1.000
_cell.length_c   1.000
_cell.angle_alpha   90.00
_cell.angle_beta   90.00
_cell.angle_gamma   90.00
#
_symmetry.space_group_name_H-M   'P 1'
#
loop_
_entity.id
_entity.type
_entity.pdbx_description
1 polymer ?
#
loop_
_entity_poly.entity_id
_entity_poly.type
_entity_poly.pdbx_seq_one_letter_code
_entity_poly.pdbx_strand_id
1 'polypeptide(L)'
;MSEEDMGAEIEDISPPVEDEVDAEQVANNTPEPQNAEQKIKALKEGIKKSRWNVFLLLGVSLVMFGFALFPLTMSVPYDELWGTSEKDLGYVWGPSSPGEDILDVPFELDVEIVRAPSVADNVTLEVYILKAKDCQDLSLSELEVIARGGNSHNNQFQSLESPLEGETYTFDFDLDMGHYCTKVQFVDSKGETLKQNTRLNVNGKLWPNQVVTGLPGIVFLGLSIFAFIGSQKKSAKLKSILEKRKVSEEQLILEAVSEEKIAQGPAGPPQSADGPSGPPQSSSGPSGPPQKEKKSGPPQSMVSQDTSTSKRSGPPPTSTTVEIDTHQQGTPDSLAEVEPTQETVISNESTFEPAGNGYFYRKMPDGTYEQVIYVQSADGTYIPYQQ
;
A
#
# COMPACT_ATOMS: atom_id res chain seq x y z
N MET A 1 38.10 46.35 -16.36
CA MET A 1 38.78 47.38 -15.56
C MET A 1 37.85 47.79 -14.45
N SER A 2 37.94 47.10 -13.32
CA SER A 2 37.69 47.54 -11.93
C SER A 2 37.81 46.29 -11.04
N GLU A 3 39.01 46.13 -10.47
CA GLU A 3 39.29 45.38 -9.24
C GLU A 3 38.73 46.23 -8.06
N GLU A 4 38.16 45.65 -7.01
CA GLU A 4 38.69 45.41 -5.64
C GLU A 4 37.45 45.46 -4.70
N ASP A 5 37.27 44.77 -3.56
CA ASP A 5 38.04 43.83 -2.74
C ASP A 5 37.12 43.30 -1.59
N MET A 6 37.60 42.31 -0.83
CA MET A 6 37.13 41.70 0.44
C MET A 6 36.23 40.46 0.30
N GLY A 7 36.53 39.26 0.84
CA GLY A 7 37.60 38.79 1.73
C GLY A 7 37.07 37.63 2.61
N ALA A 8 37.92 36.61 2.81
CA ALA A 8 37.91 35.55 3.84
C ALA A 8 37.37 34.12 3.52
N GLU A 9 38.33 33.19 3.64
CA GLU A 9 38.28 31.79 4.12
C GLU A 9 37.41 30.75 3.40
N ILE A 10 38.06 29.89 2.60
CA ILE A 10 37.70 28.48 2.45
C ILE A 10 38.97 27.62 2.46
N GLU A 11 38.97 26.63 3.34
CA GLU A 11 39.99 25.63 3.60
C GLU A 11 40.40 24.84 2.35
N ASP A 12 41.71 24.67 2.19
CA ASP A 12 42.37 23.87 1.16
C ASP A 12 42.26 22.37 1.53
N ILE A 13 41.22 21.69 1.01
CA ILE A 13 41.10 20.23 1.08
C ILE A 13 41.80 19.65 -0.15
N SER A 14 43.05 19.21 0.04
CA SER A 14 43.81 18.47 -0.95
C SER A 14 43.11 17.14 -1.32
N PRO A 15 43.19 16.69 -2.58
CA PRO A 15 42.66 15.39 -3.01
C PRO A 15 43.52 14.24 -2.45
N PRO A 16 42.95 13.04 -2.23
CA PRO A 16 43.72 11.90 -1.73
C PRO A 16 44.69 11.44 -2.81
N VAL A 17 45.96 11.40 -2.42
CA VAL A 17 47.09 10.82 -3.17
C VAL A 17 46.75 9.37 -3.51
N GLU A 18 46.70 9.08 -4.80
CA GLU A 18 46.74 7.71 -5.30
C GLU A 18 48.16 7.19 -5.05
N ASP A 19 48.33 6.30 -4.07
CA ASP A 19 49.55 5.53 -3.91
C ASP A 19 49.63 4.51 -5.05
N GLU A 20 50.24 4.94 -6.15
CA GLU A 20 50.81 4.11 -7.19
C GLU A 20 51.99 3.33 -6.57
N VAL A 21 51.72 2.09 -6.16
CA VAL A 21 52.77 1.21 -5.61
C VAL A 21 53.48 0.53 -6.78
N ASP A 22 54.66 1.08 -7.09
CA ASP A 22 55.63 0.59 -8.07
C ASP A 22 55.83 -0.93 -8.04
N ALA A 23 55.85 -1.49 -9.25
CA ALA A 23 56.05 -2.89 -9.54
C ALA A 23 57.53 -3.28 -9.53
N GLU A 24 58.26 -3.14 -8.40
CA GLU A 24 59.58 -3.79 -8.30
C GLU A 24 60.06 -3.99 -6.85
N GLN A 25 59.45 -4.91 -6.11
CA GLN A 25 60.12 -5.64 -5.01
C GLN A 25 59.67 -7.11 -4.99
N VAL A 26 60.20 -7.88 -5.94
CA VAL A 26 60.26 -9.34 -5.85
C VAL A 26 61.59 -9.71 -5.22
N ALA A 27 61.66 -9.71 -3.89
CA ALA A 27 62.70 -10.44 -3.16
C ALA A 27 62.28 -10.65 -1.70
N ASN A 28 62.07 -11.92 -1.34
CA ASN A 28 62.06 -12.46 0.03
C ASN A 28 61.33 -11.65 1.10
N ASN A 29 60.01 -11.79 1.15
CA ASN A 29 59.30 -11.75 2.42
C ASN A 29 58.45 -13.01 2.54
N THR A 30 59.00 -14.03 3.21
CA THR A 30 58.15 -15.03 3.87
C THR A 30 57.21 -14.25 4.77
N PRO A 31 55.89 -14.22 4.51
CA PRO A 31 54.98 -13.44 5.33
C PRO A 31 55.04 -14.02 6.74
N GLU A 32 55.49 -13.21 7.69
CA GLU A 32 55.53 -13.57 9.10
C GLU A 32 54.14 -14.13 9.47
N PRO A 33 54.06 -15.33 10.09
CA PRO A 33 52.82 -16.09 10.20
C PRO A 33 51.70 -15.31 10.90
N GLN A 34 52.07 -14.39 11.79
CA GLN A 34 51.15 -13.53 12.53
C GLN A 34 50.41 -12.53 11.62
N ASN A 35 51.06 -11.96 10.59
CA ASN A 35 50.44 -11.00 9.67
C ASN A 35 49.43 -11.69 8.73
N ALA A 36 49.75 -12.91 8.28
CA ALA A 36 48.87 -13.73 7.46
C ALA A 36 47.61 -14.16 8.22
N GLU A 37 47.74 -14.56 9.49
CA GLU A 37 46.61 -14.94 10.34
C GLU A 37 45.70 -13.76 10.66
N GLN A 38 46.28 -12.58 10.91
CA GLN A 38 45.52 -11.35 11.09
C GLN A 38 44.74 -11.00 9.81
N LYS A 39 45.34 -11.11 8.62
CA LYS A 39 44.66 -10.90 7.33
C LYS A 39 43.53 -11.90 7.10
N ILE A 40 43.71 -13.18 7.43
CA ILE A 40 42.67 -14.21 7.31
C ILE A 40 41.53 -13.94 8.30
N LYS A 41 41.84 -13.55 9.54
CA LYS A 41 40.83 -13.19 10.54
C LYS A 41 40.01 -11.98 10.09
N ALA A 42 40.67 -10.94 9.60
CA ALA A 42 40.02 -9.74 9.05
C ALA A 42 39.15 -10.06 7.82
N LEU A 43 39.61 -10.95 6.92
CA LEU A 43 38.82 -11.42 5.78
C LEU A 43 37.57 -12.20 6.21
N LYS A 44 37.71 -13.13 7.18
CA LYS A 44 36.57 -13.90 7.72
C LYS A 44 35.55 -12.98 8.39
N GLU A 45 36.00 -12.01 9.16
CA GLU A 45 35.14 -11.02 9.81
C GLU A 45 34.46 -10.11 8.78
N GLY A 46 35.20 -9.64 7.77
CA GLY A 46 34.67 -8.88 6.67
C GLY A 46 33.61 -9.63 5.85
N ILE A 47 33.81 -10.94 5.61
CA ILE A 47 32.82 -11.80 4.94
C ILE A 47 31.60 -12.01 5.83
N LYS A 48 31.77 -12.28 7.13
CA LYS A 48 30.67 -12.44 8.07
C LYS A 48 29.81 -11.18 8.13
N LYS A 49 30.44 -10.00 8.29
CA LYS A 49 29.77 -8.69 8.30
C LYS A 49 29.05 -8.42 6.97
N SER A 50 29.70 -8.72 5.84
CA SER A 50 29.10 -8.58 4.51
C SER A 50 27.85 -9.44 4.35
N ARG A 51 27.88 -10.71 4.78
CA ARG A 51 26.72 -11.62 4.73
C ARG A 51 25.59 -11.11 5.61
N TRP A 52 25.91 -10.63 6.81
CA TRP A 52 24.91 -10.05 7.71
C TRP A 52 24.26 -8.79 7.13
N ASN A 53 25.05 -7.93 6.48
CA ASN A 53 24.54 -6.74 5.81
C ASN A 53 23.60 -7.09 4.64
N VAL A 54 23.94 -8.11 3.84
CA VAL A 54 23.06 -8.61 2.76
C VAL A 54 21.74 -9.11 3.33
N PHE A 55 21.76 -9.94 4.38
CA PHE A 55 20.53 -10.44 5.00
C PHE A 55 19.69 -9.34 5.64
N LEU A 56 20.34 -8.35 6.28
CA LEU A 56 19.65 -7.20 6.87
C LEU A 56 18.97 -6.38 5.78
N LEU A 57 19.69 -5.98 4.73
CA LEU A 57 19.14 -5.17 3.63
C LEU A 57 18.04 -5.91 2.89
N LEU A 58 18.21 -7.21 2.63
CA LEU A 58 17.19 -8.04 2.00
C LEU A 58 15.95 -8.21 2.90
N GLY A 59 16.15 -8.41 4.21
CA GLY A 59 15.07 -8.51 5.18
C GLY A 59 14.27 -7.21 5.30
N VAL A 60 14.96 -6.06 5.41
CA VAL A 60 14.32 -4.73 5.44
C VAL A 60 13.59 -4.44 4.13
N SER A 61 14.22 -4.74 2.99
CA SER A 61 13.58 -4.59 1.68
C SER A 61 12.30 -5.43 1.57
N LEU A 62 12.32 -6.69 2.00
CA LEU A 62 11.13 -7.54 2.01
C LEU A 62 10.01 -6.96 2.88
N VAL A 63 10.34 -6.46 4.07
CA VAL A 63 9.35 -5.82 4.97
C VAL A 63 8.78 -4.56 4.32
N MET A 64 9.62 -3.71 3.74
CA MET A 64 9.21 -2.49 3.04
C MET A 64 8.28 -2.79 1.86
N PHE A 65 8.62 -3.76 1.00
CA PHE A 65 7.74 -4.21 -0.07
C PHE A 65 6.43 -4.82 0.46
N GLY A 66 6.48 -5.51 1.59
CA GLY A 66 5.29 -5.99 2.27
C GLY A 66 4.32 -4.85 2.57
N PHE A 67 4.78 -3.77 3.17
CA PHE A 67 3.94 -2.59 3.46
C PHE A 67 3.51 -1.81 2.22
N ALA A 68 4.34 -1.77 1.18
CA ALA A 68 4.03 -1.10 -0.09
C ALA A 68 2.80 -1.70 -0.81
N LEU A 69 2.54 -3.01 -0.64
CA LEU A 69 1.50 -3.73 -1.37
C LEU A 69 0.10 -3.60 -0.77
N PHE A 70 -0.03 -3.17 0.49
CA PHE A 70 -1.32 -3.07 1.16
C PHE A 70 -1.94 -1.68 0.94
N PRO A 71 -3.03 -1.57 0.16
CA PRO A 71 -3.78 -0.33 0.07
C PRO A 71 -4.51 -0.03 1.37
N LEU A 72 -4.69 1.26 1.63
CA LEU A 72 -5.72 1.75 2.52
C LEU A 72 -7.04 1.74 1.73
N THR A 73 -7.96 0.85 2.13
CA THR A 73 -9.26 0.75 1.50
C THR A 73 -10.28 1.64 2.21
N MET A 74 -11.24 2.17 1.46
CA MET A 74 -12.32 2.96 2.01
C MET A 74 -13.58 2.81 1.18
N SER A 75 -14.75 2.94 1.83
CA SER A 75 -16.04 3.03 1.16
C SER A 75 -16.51 4.48 1.16
N VAL A 76 -16.92 4.98 -0.01
CA VAL A 76 -17.51 6.31 -0.17
C VAL A 76 -19.03 6.14 -0.01
N PRO A 77 -19.66 6.73 1.02
CA PRO A 77 -21.09 6.59 1.24
C PRO A 77 -21.86 7.27 0.11
N TYR A 78 -22.94 6.62 -0.32
CA TYR A 78 -23.89 7.20 -1.27
C TYR A 78 -24.98 7.96 -0.52
N ASP A 79 -25.18 9.22 -0.90
CA ASP A 79 -26.24 10.07 -0.39
C ASP A 79 -27.43 10.08 -1.37
N GLU A 80 -28.53 9.43 -0.97
CA GLU A 80 -29.76 9.35 -1.77
C GLU A 80 -30.47 10.71 -1.92
N LEU A 81 -30.23 11.68 -1.03
CA LEU A 81 -30.84 13.02 -1.09
C LEU A 81 -30.19 13.87 -2.18
N TRP A 82 -28.86 13.79 -2.30
CA TRP A 82 -28.08 14.60 -3.24
C TRP A 82 -27.77 13.87 -4.54
N GLY A 83 -27.92 12.54 -4.57
CA GLY A 83 -27.60 11.71 -5.74
C GLY A 83 -26.10 11.53 -5.96
N THR A 84 -25.29 11.75 -4.92
CA THR A 84 -23.82 11.81 -4.99
C THR A 84 -23.22 10.83 -4.00
N SER A 85 -22.09 10.21 -4.35
CA SER A 85 -21.22 9.54 -3.38
C SER A 85 -20.10 10.50 -3.04
N GLU A 86 -20.02 10.95 -1.79
CA GLU A 86 -19.01 11.92 -1.38
C GLU A 86 -18.31 11.51 -0.08
N LYS A 87 -16.99 11.70 -0.04
CA LYS A 87 -16.18 11.38 1.14
C LYS A 87 -14.92 12.24 1.22
N ASP A 88 -14.63 12.69 2.44
CA ASP A 88 -13.31 13.18 2.82
C ASP A 88 -12.32 12.01 2.93
N LEU A 89 -11.32 12.01 2.04
CA LEU A 89 -10.23 11.03 2.03
C LEU A 89 -9.23 11.29 3.18
N GLY A 90 -9.32 12.46 3.81
CA GLY A 90 -8.39 12.93 4.82
C GLY A 90 -7.05 13.33 4.22
N TYR A 91 -6.03 13.38 5.08
CA TYR A 91 -4.68 13.72 4.66
C TYR A 91 -3.96 12.54 3.99
N VAL A 92 -3.80 12.63 2.67
CA VAL A 92 -2.91 11.78 1.89
C VAL A 92 -1.48 12.22 2.16
N TRP A 93 -0.67 11.28 2.66
CA TRP A 93 0.72 11.52 3.04
C TRP A 93 1.68 10.86 2.05
N GLY A 94 2.79 11.53 1.77
CA GLY A 94 3.83 11.05 0.86
C GLY A 94 4.81 12.17 0.52
N PRO A 95 6.00 11.86 -0.02
CA PRO A 95 6.80 12.87 -0.70
C PRO A 95 5.98 13.34 -1.91
N SER A 96 5.95 14.65 -2.15
CA SER A 96 5.22 15.24 -3.27
C SER A 96 6.15 16.16 -4.03
N SER A 97 6.03 16.15 -5.35
CA SER A 97 6.62 17.15 -6.21
C SER A 97 5.52 17.73 -7.12
N PRO A 98 5.61 19.00 -7.55
CA PRO A 98 4.53 19.60 -8.32
C PRO A 98 4.41 18.98 -9.72
N GLY A 99 3.19 18.55 -10.07
CA GLY A 99 2.85 18.01 -11.38
C GLY A 99 2.87 16.48 -11.40
N GLU A 100 2.68 15.89 -12.58
CA GLU A 100 2.68 14.43 -12.75
C GLU A 100 4.09 13.87 -12.52
N ASP A 101 4.28 13.09 -11.46
CA ASP A 101 5.55 12.46 -11.16
C ASP A 101 5.46 11.11 -10.42
N ILE A 102 6.60 10.43 -10.30
CA ILE A 102 6.67 9.08 -9.75
C ILE A 102 6.41 9.03 -8.22
N LEU A 103 6.30 10.19 -7.57
CA LEU A 103 6.05 10.31 -6.14
C LEU A 103 4.55 10.44 -5.83
N ASP A 104 3.72 10.55 -6.85
CA ASP A 104 2.28 10.60 -6.69
C ASP A 104 1.77 9.30 -6.07
N VAL A 105 0.80 9.46 -5.18
CA VAL A 105 0.17 8.36 -4.48
C VAL A 105 -0.93 7.82 -5.37
N PRO A 106 -0.83 6.57 -5.86
CA PRO A 106 -1.88 6.04 -6.70
C PRO A 106 -3.14 5.85 -5.87
N PHE A 107 -4.27 6.18 -6.50
CA PHE A 107 -5.61 6.09 -5.95
C PHE A 107 -6.54 5.46 -6.98
N GLU A 108 -7.06 4.28 -6.67
CA GLU A 108 -7.97 3.53 -7.52
C GLU A 108 -9.37 3.61 -6.93
N LEU A 109 -10.34 4.02 -7.73
CA LEU A 109 -11.74 4.12 -7.35
C LEU A 109 -12.59 3.16 -8.17
N ASP A 110 -13.13 2.15 -7.51
CA ASP A 110 -14.07 1.20 -8.07
C ASP A 110 -15.50 1.71 -7.85
N VAL A 111 -16.20 2.03 -8.94
CA VAL A 111 -17.59 2.50 -8.94
C VAL A 111 -18.48 1.42 -9.53
N GLU A 112 -19.25 0.76 -8.67
CA GLU A 112 -20.30 -0.18 -9.04
C GLU A 112 -21.65 0.54 -9.19
N ILE A 113 -22.30 0.32 -10.33
CA ILE A 113 -23.58 0.93 -10.65
C ILE A 113 -24.70 0.01 -10.23
N VAL A 114 -25.18 0.20 -9.00
CA VAL A 114 -26.25 -0.62 -8.44
C VAL A 114 -27.59 -0.29 -9.07
N ARG A 115 -27.82 0.98 -9.44
CA ARG A 115 -29.03 1.42 -10.14
C ARG A 115 -28.75 2.63 -11.01
N ALA A 116 -29.01 2.50 -12.31
CA ALA A 116 -28.84 3.59 -13.27
C ALA A 116 -30.10 4.48 -13.32
N PRO A 117 -29.97 5.78 -13.66
CA PRO A 117 -31.12 6.66 -13.80
C PRO A 117 -32.01 6.25 -14.97
N SER A 118 -33.33 6.35 -14.81
CA SER A 118 -34.34 5.93 -15.80
C SER A 118 -34.48 6.88 -17.00
N VAL A 119 -33.83 8.05 -16.97
CA VAL A 119 -33.76 9.02 -18.08
C VAL A 119 -32.49 8.73 -18.89
N ALA A 120 -32.53 7.66 -19.70
CA ALA A 120 -31.35 6.95 -20.19
C ALA A 120 -30.63 7.54 -21.41
N ASP A 121 -31.15 8.59 -22.06
CA ASP A 121 -30.62 9.03 -23.36
C ASP A 121 -29.52 10.11 -23.26
N ASN A 122 -28.54 9.99 -22.33
CA ASN A 122 -27.27 10.79 -22.25
C ASN A 122 -26.68 10.88 -20.82
N VAL A 123 -26.76 9.81 -20.03
CA VAL A 123 -26.22 9.85 -18.67
C VAL A 123 -24.69 9.72 -18.72
N THR A 124 -24.00 10.59 -18.00
CA THR A 124 -22.56 10.48 -17.78
C THR A 124 -22.28 10.27 -16.29
N LEU A 125 -21.45 9.29 -15.98
CA LEU A 125 -20.88 9.12 -14.65
C LEU A 125 -19.65 10.02 -14.56
N GLU A 126 -19.63 10.89 -13.55
CA GLU A 126 -18.54 11.82 -13.29
C GLU A 126 -17.88 11.50 -11.96
N VAL A 127 -16.54 11.49 -11.96
CA VAL A 127 -15.70 11.21 -10.80
C VAL A 127 -14.73 12.37 -10.61
N TYR A 128 -14.75 12.95 -9.42
CA TYR A 128 -13.91 14.07 -9.04
C TYR A 128 -13.04 13.71 -7.85
N ILE A 129 -11.77 14.10 -7.93
CA ILE A 129 -10.84 14.12 -6.81
C ILE A 129 -10.35 15.55 -6.64
N LEU A 130 -10.78 16.21 -5.57
CA LEU A 130 -10.58 17.64 -5.37
C LEU A 130 -9.71 17.88 -4.14
N LYS A 131 -8.65 18.67 -4.27
CA LYS A 131 -7.77 19.01 -3.13
C LYS A 131 -8.41 20.10 -2.27
N ALA A 132 -9.19 19.68 -1.29
CA ALA A 132 -9.85 20.54 -0.32
C ALA A 132 -9.65 20.01 1.10
N LYS A 133 -9.60 20.92 2.08
CA LYS A 133 -9.48 20.56 3.50
C LYS A 133 -10.81 20.10 4.11
N ASP A 134 -11.91 20.55 3.54
CA ASP A 134 -13.26 20.25 4.00
C ASP A 134 -14.14 20.03 2.77
N CYS A 135 -14.79 18.87 2.71
CA CYS A 135 -15.69 18.51 1.62
C CYS A 135 -17.06 19.18 1.72
N GLN A 136 -17.27 20.05 2.71
CA GLN A 136 -18.49 20.85 2.84
C GLN A 136 -18.26 22.31 2.48
N ASP A 137 -17.08 22.67 1.99
CA ASP A 137 -16.77 24.03 1.57
C ASP A 137 -17.51 24.39 0.26
N LEU A 138 -18.02 25.62 0.19
CA LEU A 138 -18.70 26.15 -1.00
C LEU A 138 -17.73 26.35 -2.18
N SER A 139 -16.42 26.38 -1.92
CA SER A 139 -15.38 26.47 -2.94
C SER A 139 -15.27 25.20 -3.81
N LEU A 140 -15.84 24.07 -3.38
CA LEU A 140 -15.78 22.82 -4.14
C LEU A 140 -16.33 22.95 -5.56
N SER A 141 -17.39 23.72 -5.76
CA SER A 141 -17.96 23.93 -7.09
C SER A 141 -17.00 24.62 -8.06
N GLU A 142 -16.13 25.51 -7.55
CA GLU A 142 -15.07 26.12 -8.37
C GLU A 142 -13.98 25.09 -8.70
N LEU A 143 -13.61 24.24 -7.74
CA LEU A 143 -12.64 23.16 -7.95
C LEU A 143 -13.13 22.12 -8.96
N GLU A 144 -14.43 21.79 -8.98
CA GLU A 144 -15.03 20.93 -10.00
C GLU A 144 -14.87 21.50 -11.41
N VAL A 145 -15.10 22.81 -11.58
CA VAL A 145 -14.90 23.51 -12.87
C VAL A 145 -13.42 23.47 -13.28
N ILE A 146 -12.51 23.68 -12.34
CA ILE A 146 -11.07 23.59 -12.58
C ILE A 146 -10.66 22.16 -12.98
N ALA A 147 -11.21 21.15 -12.31
CA ALA A 147 -10.95 19.74 -12.58
C ALA A 147 -11.40 19.34 -13.99
N ARG A 148 -12.63 19.73 -14.39
CA ARG A 148 -13.12 19.53 -15.76
C ARG A 148 -12.26 20.24 -16.80
N GLY A 149 -11.63 21.36 -16.43
CA GLY A 149 -10.70 22.10 -17.28
C GLY A 149 -9.37 21.39 -17.52
N GLY A 150 -9.05 20.30 -16.81
CA GLY A 150 -7.92 19.41 -17.07
C GLY A 150 -6.52 19.99 -16.79
N ASN A 151 -6.44 21.17 -16.15
CA ASN A 151 -5.18 21.93 -16.02
C ASN A 151 -4.54 21.85 -14.64
N SER A 152 -5.02 20.98 -13.73
CA SER A 152 -4.54 20.94 -12.36
C SER A 152 -4.34 19.52 -11.84
N HIS A 153 -3.10 19.19 -11.48
CA HIS A 153 -2.78 17.93 -10.80
C HIS A 153 -3.47 17.80 -9.42
N ASN A 154 -3.75 18.95 -8.78
CA ASN A 154 -4.47 18.99 -7.50
C ASN A 154 -5.95 18.63 -7.63
N ASN A 155 -6.56 18.81 -8.80
CA ASN A 155 -7.99 18.58 -8.99
C ASN A 155 -8.19 17.76 -10.27
N GLN A 156 -8.49 16.48 -10.09
CA GLN A 156 -8.59 15.53 -11.19
C GLN A 156 -10.04 15.17 -11.45
N PHE A 157 -10.32 14.90 -12.72
CA PHE A 157 -11.64 14.59 -13.21
C PHE A 157 -11.57 13.47 -14.23
N GLN A 158 -12.43 12.47 -14.08
CA GLN A 158 -12.70 11.47 -15.08
C GLN A 158 -14.19 11.31 -15.26
N SER A 159 -14.60 10.89 -16.46
CA SER A 159 -15.99 10.67 -16.76
C SER A 159 -16.17 9.46 -17.66
N LEU A 160 -17.35 8.86 -17.59
CA LEU A 160 -17.76 7.71 -18.36
C LEU A 160 -19.15 7.93 -18.91
N GLU A 161 -19.26 7.96 -20.24
CA GLU A 161 -20.54 8.12 -20.92
C GLU A 161 -21.33 6.81 -20.95
N SER A 162 -22.66 6.92 -20.83
CA SER A 162 -23.62 5.82 -20.95
C SER A 162 -23.26 4.57 -20.12
N PRO A 163 -23.11 4.74 -18.80
CA PRO A 163 -22.62 3.67 -17.97
C PRO A 163 -23.74 2.64 -17.72
N LEU A 164 -23.39 1.35 -17.65
CA LEU A 164 -24.35 0.25 -17.60
C LEU A 164 -24.67 -0.16 -16.15
N GLU A 165 -25.94 -0.47 -15.88
CA GLU A 165 -26.37 -0.99 -14.57
C GLU A 165 -25.82 -2.40 -14.33
N GLY A 166 -25.31 -2.65 -13.12
CA GLY A 166 -24.68 -3.90 -12.71
C GLY A 166 -23.19 -4.01 -13.05
N GLU A 167 -22.64 -3.06 -13.82
CA GLU A 167 -21.21 -3.02 -14.14
C GLU A 167 -20.42 -2.24 -13.08
N THR A 168 -19.13 -2.59 -12.97
CA THR A 168 -18.16 -1.88 -12.13
C THR A 168 -17.09 -1.27 -13.01
N TYR A 169 -16.82 0.01 -12.78
CA TYR A 169 -15.81 0.77 -13.50
C TYR A 169 -14.72 1.23 -12.55
N THR A 170 -13.48 1.08 -12.97
CA THR A 170 -12.30 1.47 -12.19
C THR A 170 -11.73 2.76 -12.77
N PHE A 171 -11.47 3.73 -11.90
CA PHE A 171 -10.88 5.02 -12.23
C PHE A 171 -9.57 5.19 -11.45
N ASP A 172 -8.49 5.48 -12.16
CA ASP A 172 -7.15 5.61 -11.57
C ASP A 172 -6.73 7.08 -11.50
N PHE A 173 -6.30 7.53 -10.32
CA PHE A 173 -5.85 8.89 -10.07
C PHE A 173 -4.48 8.88 -9.39
N ASP A 174 -3.69 9.92 -9.61
CA ASP A 174 -2.35 10.07 -9.07
C ASP A 174 -2.31 11.27 -8.11
N LEU A 175 -2.23 11.04 -6.80
CA LEU A 175 -2.47 12.09 -5.81
C LEU A 175 -1.17 12.64 -5.20
N ASP A 176 -1.02 13.94 -5.30
CA ASP A 176 -0.08 14.73 -4.52
C ASP A 176 -0.34 14.62 -3.00
N MET A 177 0.63 15.04 -2.17
CA MET A 177 0.40 15.17 -0.73
C MET A 177 -0.62 16.29 -0.43
N GLY A 178 -1.66 15.98 0.35
CA GLY A 178 -2.73 16.94 0.63
C GLY A 178 -3.99 16.33 1.26
N HIS A 179 -4.97 17.19 1.54
CA HIS A 179 -6.33 16.75 1.87
C HIS A 179 -7.15 16.68 0.59
N TYR A 180 -7.94 15.63 0.44
CA TYR A 180 -8.72 15.39 -0.78
C TYR A 180 -10.15 14.98 -0.47
N CYS A 181 -11.06 15.40 -1.35
CA CYS A 181 -12.45 15.02 -1.38
C CYS A 181 -12.71 14.20 -2.64
N THR A 182 -13.36 13.05 -2.48
CA THR A 182 -13.88 12.28 -3.60
C THR A 182 -15.36 12.54 -3.76
N LYS A 183 -15.79 12.80 -4.99
CA LYS A 183 -17.19 12.95 -5.34
C LYS A 183 -17.52 12.18 -6.62
N VAL A 184 -18.54 11.35 -6.57
CA VAL A 184 -19.03 10.56 -7.72
C VAL A 184 -20.50 10.85 -7.92
N GLN A 185 -20.90 11.16 -9.15
CA GLN A 185 -22.28 11.51 -9.45
C GLN A 185 -22.68 11.16 -10.87
N PHE A 186 -23.98 10.93 -11.07
CA PHE A 186 -24.55 10.90 -12.42
C PHE A 186 -24.94 12.31 -12.83
N VAL A 187 -24.65 12.68 -14.07
CA VAL A 187 -25.10 13.94 -14.67
C VAL A 187 -25.85 13.68 -15.97
N ASP A 188 -26.75 14.59 -16.31
CA ASP A 188 -27.39 14.64 -17.63
C ASP A 188 -26.52 15.35 -18.68
N SER A 189 -27.00 15.45 -19.91
CA SER A 189 -26.32 16.20 -20.99
C SER A 189 -26.14 17.70 -20.73
N LYS A 190 -26.82 18.27 -19.73
CA LYS A 190 -26.68 19.67 -19.32
C LYS A 190 -25.69 19.84 -18.16
N GLY A 191 -25.22 18.73 -17.58
CA GLY A 191 -24.34 18.73 -16.40
C GLY A 191 -25.09 18.81 -15.07
N GLU A 192 -26.42 18.61 -15.05
CA GLU A 192 -27.22 18.60 -13.84
C GLU A 192 -27.16 17.22 -13.16
N THR A 193 -26.94 17.20 -11.84
CA THR A 193 -26.85 15.96 -11.07
C THR A 193 -28.19 15.20 -11.04
N LEU A 194 -28.16 13.93 -11.45
CA LEU A 194 -29.32 13.03 -11.47
C LEU A 194 -29.49 12.31 -10.13
N LYS A 195 -30.50 12.76 -9.37
CA LYS A 195 -30.76 12.29 -7.99
C LYS A 195 -31.79 11.16 -7.89
N GLN A 196 -32.67 11.05 -8.87
CA GLN A 196 -33.83 10.16 -8.78
C GLN A 196 -33.50 8.74 -9.23
N ASN A 197 -33.86 7.77 -8.38
CA ASN A 197 -33.72 6.34 -8.64
C ASN A 197 -32.30 5.90 -9.01
N THR A 198 -31.29 6.59 -8.51
CA THR A 198 -29.88 6.25 -8.70
C THR A 198 -29.31 5.59 -7.46
N ARG A 199 -28.37 4.68 -7.64
CA ARG A 199 -27.60 4.11 -6.53
C ARG A 199 -26.21 3.69 -7.00
N LEU A 200 -25.22 4.11 -6.24
CA LEU A 200 -23.81 3.80 -6.48
C LEU A 200 -23.23 3.06 -5.27
N ASN A 201 -22.29 2.17 -5.53
CA ASN A 201 -21.43 1.60 -4.51
C ASN A 201 -19.98 1.90 -4.91
N VAL A 202 -19.30 2.72 -4.10
CA VAL A 202 -18.01 3.30 -4.46
C VAL A 202 -16.98 2.90 -3.43
N ASN A 203 -15.90 2.26 -3.89
CA ASN A 203 -14.80 1.81 -3.04
C ASN A 203 -13.47 2.39 -3.56
N GLY A 204 -12.71 3.00 -2.66
CA GLY A 204 -11.38 3.55 -2.95
C GLY A 204 -10.28 2.66 -2.38
N LYS A 205 -9.16 2.59 -3.09
CA LYS A 205 -7.90 1.99 -2.66
C LYS A 205 -6.80 3.03 -2.84
N LEU A 206 -6.09 3.34 -1.76
CA LEU A 206 -5.02 4.34 -1.76
C LEU A 206 -3.70 3.68 -1.33
N TRP A 207 -2.60 3.93 -2.05
CA TRP A 207 -1.30 3.29 -1.76
C TRP A 207 -0.22 4.31 -1.33
N PRO A 208 -0.39 5.02 -0.19
CA PRO A 208 0.59 6.02 0.23
C PRO A 208 1.93 5.38 0.62
N ASN A 209 1.89 4.13 1.10
CA ASN A 209 3.08 3.37 1.46
C ASN A 209 3.94 3.01 0.25
N GLN A 210 3.37 2.92 -0.95
CA GLN A 210 4.10 2.46 -2.13
C GLN A 210 5.27 3.38 -2.47
N VAL A 211 5.08 4.68 -2.36
CA VAL A 211 6.14 5.66 -2.62
C VAL A 211 7.16 5.67 -1.48
N VAL A 212 6.70 5.72 -0.22
CA VAL A 212 7.58 5.86 0.95
C VAL A 212 8.38 4.60 1.27
N THR A 213 7.82 3.42 1.00
CA THR A 213 8.46 2.14 1.32
C THR A 213 8.92 1.39 0.08
N GLY A 214 8.21 1.51 -1.04
CA GLY A 214 8.56 0.82 -2.29
C GLY A 214 9.84 1.36 -2.92
N LEU A 215 9.97 2.67 -3.13
CA LEU A 215 11.17 3.26 -3.74
C LEU A 215 12.44 2.98 -2.91
N PRO A 216 12.47 3.24 -1.58
CA PRO A 216 13.61 2.83 -0.76
C PRO A 216 13.82 1.31 -0.71
N GLY A 217 12.75 0.53 -0.78
CA GLY A 217 12.79 -0.93 -0.88
C GLY A 217 13.57 -1.40 -2.10
N ILE A 218 13.38 -0.77 -3.26
CA ILE A 218 14.14 -1.03 -4.50
C ILE A 218 15.61 -0.64 -4.32
N VAL A 219 15.90 0.50 -3.69
CA VAL A 219 17.29 0.93 -3.41
C VAL A 219 17.99 -0.08 -2.50
N PHE A 220 17.35 -0.53 -1.42
CA PHE A 220 17.92 -1.54 -0.53
C PHE A 220 18.10 -2.90 -1.22
N LEU A 221 17.18 -3.28 -2.11
CA LEU A 221 17.34 -4.48 -2.93
C LEU A 221 18.57 -4.37 -3.82
N GLY A 222 18.77 -3.23 -4.49
CA GLY A 222 19.96 -2.94 -5.28
C GLY A 222 21.25 -3.02 -4.47
N LEU A 223 21.29 -2.36 -3.30
CA LEU A 223 22.44 -2.42 -2.39
C LEU A 223 22.71 -3.83 -1.88
N SER A 224 21.67 -4.63 -1.65
CA SER A 224 21.81 -6.04 -1.28
C SER A 224 22.48 -6.87 -2.38
N ILE A 225 22.10 -6.66 -3.65
CA ILE A 225 22.72 -7.31 -4.81
C ILE A 225 24.21 -6.92 -4.91
N PHE A 226 24.53 -5.62 -4.80
CA PHE A 226 25.92 -5.16 -4.83
C PHE A 226 26.75 -5.73 -3.67
N ALA A 227 26.19 -5.75 -2.46
CA ALA A 227 26.83 -6.34 -1.29
C ALA A 227 27.04 -7.85 -1.45
N PHE A 228 26.10 -8.55 -2.09
CA PHE A 228 26.23 -9.98 -2.41
C PHE A 228 27.37 -10.23 -3.39
N ILE A 229 27.42 -9.49 -4.50
CA ILE A 229 28.51 -9.58 -5.49
C ILE A 229 29.87 -9.29 -4.83
N GLY A 230 29.94 -8.24 -3.99
CA GLY A 230 31.14 -7.91 -3.22
C GLY A 230 31.57 -9.03 -2.27
N SER A 231 30.61 -9.71 -1.64
CA SER A 231 30.88 -10.84 -0.74
C SER A 231 31.45 -12.07 -1.47
N GLN A 232 31.01 -12.32 -2.70
CA GLN A 232 31.52 -13.42 -3.54
C GLN A 232 32.99 -13.19 -3.90
N LYS A 233 33.35 -11.96 -4.30
CA LYS A 233 34.75 -11.59 -4.60
C LYS A 233 35.67 -11.77 -3.37
N LYS A 234 35.22 -11.33 -2.19
CA LYS A 234 35.98 -11.52 -0.93
C LYS A 234 36.13 -13.00 -0.56
N SER A 235 35.08 -13.80 -0.77
CA SER A 235 35.11 -15.24 -0.50
C SER A 235 36.05 -15.99 -1.44
N ALA A 236 36.10 -15.62 -2.72
CA ALA A 236 37.07 -16.17 -3.67
C ALA A 236 38.51 -15.84 -3.28
N LYS A 237 38.79 -14.61 -2.83
CA LYS A 237 40.11 -14.20 -2.33
C LYS A 237 40.51 -14.96 -1.05
N LEU A 238 39.55 -15.19 -0.13
CA LEU A 238 39.82 -16.02 1.06
C LEU A 238 40.12 -17.47 0.68
N LYS A 239 39.37 -18.04 -0.28
CA LYS A 239 39.60 -19.41 -0.77
C LYS A 239 40.98 -19.55 -1.40
N SER A 240 41.41 -18.60 -2.21
CA SER A 240 42.74 -18.65 -2.83
C SER A 240 43.89 -18.49 -1.83
N ILE A 241 43.72 -17.69 -0.77
CA ILE A 241 44.71 -17.60 0.32
C ILE A 241 44.80 -18.92 1.10
N LEU A 242 43.66 -19.54 1.42
CA LEU A 242 43.61 -20.83 2.10
C LEU A 242 44.22 -21.95 1.24
N GLU A 243 43.92 -21.97 -0.06
CA GLU A 243 44.46 -22.95 -1.00
C GLU A 243 45.97 -22.81 -1.16
N LYS A 244 46.49 -21.59 -1.30
CA LYS A 244 47.94 -21.34 -1.33
C LYS A 244 48.64 -21.82 -0.06
N ARG A 245 48.04 -21.60 1.12
CA ARG A 245 48.60 -22.07 2.40
C ARG A 245 48.61 -23.59 2.48
N LYS A 246 47.52 -24.24 2.05
CA LYS A 246 47.44 -25.71 1.99
C LYS A 246 48.50 -26.29 1.05
N VAL A 247 48.69 -25.70 -0.14
CA VAL A 247 49.73 -26.12 -1.09
C VAL A 247 51.13 -25.94 -0.49
N SER A 248 51.38 -24.87 0.27
CA SER A 248 52.68 -24.69 0.94
C SER A 248 52.95 -25.74 2.02
N GLU A 249 51.94 -26.16 2.78
CA GLU A 249 52.06 -27.24 3.77
C GLU A 249 52.33 -28.59 3.08
N GLU A 250 51.62 -28.87 1.98
CA GLU A 250 51.84 -30.10 1.20
C GLU A 250 53.25 -30.13 0.56
N GLN A 251 53.75 -28.99 0.06
CA GLN A 251 55.12 -28.88 -0.45
C GLN A 251 56.18 -29.07 0.64
N LEU A 252 55.97 -28.51 1.83
CA LEU A 252 56.85 -28.71 2.97
C LEU A 252 56.89 -30.20 3.41
N ILE A 253 55.72 -30.87 3.40
CA ILE A 253 55.62 -32.30 3.69
C ILE A 253 56.33 -33.12 2.60
N LEU A 254 56.16 -32.76 1.33
CA LEU A 254 56.84 -33.40 0.21
C LEU A 254 58.36 -33.25 0.29
N GLU A 255 58.86 -32.06 0.65
CA GLU A 255 60.28 -31.81 0.84
C GLU A 255 60.84 -32.62 2.01
N ALA A 256 60.17 -32.62 3.17
CA ALA A 256 60.56 -33.43 4.33
C ALA A 256 60.57 -34.95 4.03
N VAL A 257 59.57 -35.46 3.31
CA VAL A 257 59.52 -36.88 2.89
C VAL A 257 60.63 -37.18 1.88
N SER A 258 60.93 -36.24 0.98
CA SER A 258 62.03 -36.40 0.02
C SER A 258 63.40 -36.35 0.69
N GLU A 259 63.61 -35.49 1.69
CA GLU A 259 64.81 -35.48 2.52
C GLU A 259 64.94 -36.76 3.33
N GLU A 260 63.85 -37.26 3.93
CA GLU A 260 63.86 -38.54 4.64
C GLU A 260 64.21 -39.71 3.70
N LYS A 261 63.72 -39.68 2.47
CA LYS A 261 64.03 -40.69 1.44
C LYS A 261 65.45 -40.56 0.87
N ILE A 262 66.01 -39.34 0.80
CA ILE A 262 67.41 -39.09 0.44
C ILE A 262 68.35 -39.49 1.58
N ALA A 263 67.96 -39.25 2.84
CA ALA A 263 68.70 -39.64 4.03
C ALA A 263 68.76 -41.16 4.24
N GLN A 264 67.78 -41.92 3.73
CA GLN A 264 67.81 -43.39 3.75
C GLN A 264 68.76 -44.01 2.72
N GLY A 265 69.24 -43.27 1.71
CA GLY A 265 70.16 -43.77 0.69
C GLY A 265 69.64 -44.98 -0.12
N PRO A 266 70.32 -45.40 -1.20
CA PRO A 266 69.93 -46.61 -1.93
C PRO A 266 70.20 -47.84 -1.06
N ALA A 267 69.16 -48.43 -0.47
CA ALA A 267 69.25 -49.72 0.18
C ALA A 267 69.76 -50.76 -0.84
N GLY A 268 70.89 -51.39 -0.52
CA GLY A 268 71.52 -52.44 -1.31
C GLY A 268 70.62 -53.67 -1.53
N PRO A 269 71.04 -54.59 -2.43
CA PRO A 269 70.19 -55.68 -2.89
C PRO A 269 69.78 -56.61 -1.74
N PRO A 270 68.58 -57.22 -1.80
CA PRO A 270 68.07 -58.03 -0.70
C PRO A 270 68.90 -59.30 -0.54
N GLN A 271 69.43 -59.51 0.67
CA GLN A 271 69.95 -60.82 1.07
C GLN A 271 68.78 -61.78 1.30
N SER A 272 68.85 -62.91 0.60
CA SER A 272 68.02 -64.09 0.78
C SER A 272 68.26 -64.73 2.16
N ALA A 273 67.18 -65.08 2.86
CA ALA A 273 67.15 -66.22 3.77
C ALA A 273 65.69 -66.70 3.95
N ASP A 274 65.38 -67.77 3.22
CA ASP A 274 64.54 -68.94 3.53
C ASP A 274 63.23 -68.79 4.35
N GLY A 275 62.10 -69.05 3.66
CA GLY A 275 60.85 -69.57 4.26
C GLY A 275 60.96 -71.08 4.59
N PRO A 276 59.87 -71.89 4.72
CA PRO A 276 58.47 -71.67 4.32
C PRO A 276 57.42 -72.16 5.37
N SER A 277 56.13 -71.88 5.21
CA SER A 277 55.13 -72.87 4.74
C SER A 277 53.77 -72.19 4.56
N GLY A 278 53.16 -72.38 3.38
CA GLY A 278 51.92 -71.72 2.89
C GLY A 278 50.61 -72.39 3.33
N PRO A 279 49.58 -72.54 2.47
CA PRO A 279 49.11 -71.72 1.32
C PRO A 279 47.55 -71.51 1.43
N PRO A 280 46.75 -71.25 0.36
CA PRO A 280 46.67 -70.00 -0.41
C PRO A 280 45.23 -69.45 -0.60
N GLN A 281 45.16 -68.17 -1.03
CA GLN A 281 44.19 -67.56 -1.96
C GLN A 281 42.68 -67.53 -1.57
N SER A 282 41.83 -66.60 -2.00
CA SER A 282 41.84 -65.76 -3.20
C SER A 282 40.85 -64.59 -3.04
N SER A 283 41.28 -63.41 -3.52
CA SER A 283 40.56 -62.47 -4.40
C SER A 283 39.03 -62.39 -4.36
N SER A 284 38.50 -61.17 -4.22
CA SER A 284 37.84 -60.42 -5.32
C SER A 284 37.13 -59.17 -4.79
N GLY A 285 37.44 -57.97 -5.33
CA GLY A 285 36.44 -56.90 -5.45
C GLY A 285 35.45 -57.23 -6.59
N PRO A 286 34.50 -56.38 -7.03
CA PRO A 286 34.49 -54.91 -6.97
C PRO A 286 33.07 -54.24 -6.82
N SER A 287 33.04 -52.90 -6.95
CA SER A 287 32.01 -52.01 -7.57
C SER A 287 30.49 -52.31 -7.54
N GLY A 288 29.70 -51.30 -7.12
CA GLY A 288 28.61 -50.74 -7.93
C GLY A 288 27.15 -50.71 -7.37
N PRO A 289 26.27 -49.77 -7.83
CA PRO A 289 25.05 -49.22 -7.18
C PRO A 289 23.73 -49.94 -7.65
N PRO A 290 22.43 -49.49 -7.51
CA PRO A 290 21.81 -48.20 -7.08
C PRO A 290 20.45 -48.28 -6.27
N GLN A 291 19.79 -47.11 -6.11
CA GLN A 291 18.32 -46.84 -6.04
C GLN A 291 17.53 -46.68 -4.71
N LYS A 292 17.12 -45.42 -4.50
CA LYS A 292 15.76 -44.82 -4.34
C LYS A 292 14.57 -45.60 -3.71
N GLU A 293 13.72 -44.75 -3.07
CA GLU A 293 12.32 -44.88 -2.60
C GLU A 293 12.19 -45.05 -1.06
N LYS A 294 11.33 -44.36 -0.30
CA LYS A 294 10.04 -43.71 -0.60
C LYS A 294 9.67 -42.68 0.49
N LYS A 295 8.85 -41.71 0.08
CA LYS A 295 8.06 -40.74 0.85
C LYS A 295 7.12 -41.45 1.86
N SER A 296 6.88 -40.86 3.03
CA SER A 296 5.58 -40.91 3.70
C SER A 296 5.29 -39.60 4.42
N GLY A 297 4.05 -39.12 4.21
CA GLY A 297 3.49 -37.88 4.73
C GLY A 297 2.95 -38.01 6.17
N PRO A 298 2.09 -37.06 6.58
CA PRO A 298 1.95 -36.62 7.98
C PRO A 298 0.83 -37.36 8.73
N PRO A 299 0.80 -37.32 10.06
CA PRO A 299 -0.43 -37.56 10.80
C PRO A 299 -1.17 -36.23 11.02
N GLN A 300 -2.43 -36.21 10.59
CA GLN A 300 -3.45 -35.23 10.96
C GLN A 300 -4.15 -35.64 12.27
N SER A 301 -4.45 -34.61 13.06
CA SER A 301 -5.69 -34.39 13.83
C SER A 301 -6.00 -35.22 15.08
N MET A 302 -6.09 -34.51 16.22
CA MET A 302 -7.15 -34.76 17.18
C MET A 302 -7.88 -33.45 17.46
N VAL A 303 -9.19 -33.51 17.20
CA VAL A 303 -10.25 -32.56 17.52
C VAL A 303 -10.57 -32.66 19.01
N SER A 304 -10.91 -31.53 19.64
CA SER A 304 -11.85 -31.52 20.78
C SER A 304 -12.64 -30.22 20.72
N GLN A 305 -13.93 -30.37 20.39
CA GLN A 305 -14.98 -29.39 20.66
C GLN A 305 -15.39 -29.51 22.12
N ASP A 306 -15.64 -28.37 22.77
CA ASP A 306 -16.58 -28.27 23.87
C ASP A 306 -17.48 -27.05 23.65
N THR A 307 -18.78 -27.26 23.81
CA THR A 307 -19.85 -26.25 23.73
C THR A 307 -20.61 -26.27 25.04
N SER A 308 -20.84 -25.11 25.65
CA SER A 308 -22.14 -24.70 26.21
C SER A 308 -22.10 -23.31 26.89
N THR A 309 -22.87 -22.39 26.29
CA THR A 309 -23.79 -21.39 26.89
C THR A 309 -23.38 -20.48 28.06
N SER A 310 -23.49 -19.15 27.85
CA SER A 310 -24.52 -18.31 28.52
C SER A 310 -24.59 -16.86 27.96
N LYS A 311 -25.78 -16.27 28.10
CA LYS A 311 -26.43 -15.08 27.50
C LYS A 311 -25.97 -13.70 28.01
N ARG A 312 -26.23 -12.62 27.23
CA ARG A 312 -27.04 -11.39 27.56
C ARG A 312 -26.78 -10.28 26.52
N SER A 313 -27.68 -9.95 25.58
CA SER A 313 -28.88 -9.07 25.58
C SER A 313 -28.64 -7.64 25.05
N GLY A 314 -29.36 -7.29 23.98
CA GLY A 314 -29.69 -5.91 23.57
C GLY A 314 -31.18 -5.58 23.82
N PRO A 315 -31.65 -4.35 23.55
CA PRO A 315 -33.06 -3.93 23.66
C PRO A 315 -33.79 -3.85 22.28
N PRO A 316 -35.14 -3.75 22.25
CA PRO A 316 -36.01 -4.55 21.39
C PRO A 316 -36.72 -3.79 20.24
N PRO A 317 -37.39 -4.50 19.31
CA PRO A 317 -38.45 -3.95 18.46
C PRO A 317 -39.82 -4.09 19.13
N THR A 318 -40.70 -3.09 18.97
CA THR A 318 -42.12 -3.19 19.34
C THR A 318 -42.97 -3.21 18.08
N SER A 319 -43.65 -4.33 17.86
CA SER A 319 -44.85 -4.42 17.03
C SER A 319 -46.06 -4.04 17.88
N THR A 320 -47.01 -3.29 17.32
CA THR A 320 -48.41 -3.40 17.72
C THR A 320 -49.27 -3.38 16.47
N THR A 321 -49.80 -4.56 16.16
CA THR A 321 -50.92 -4.80 15.26
C THR A 321 -52.19 -4.32 15.93
N VAL A 322 -53.00 -3.53 15.22
CA VAL A 322 -54.45 -3.50 15.38
C VAL A 322 -55.03 -3.74 13.98
N GLU A 323 -55.64 -4.92 13.79
CA GLU A 323 -56.60 -5.17 12.71
C GLU A 323 -57.92 -4.46 13.06
N ILE A 324 -58.63 -3.92 12.06
CA ILE A 324 -60.01 -4.32 11.71
C ILE A 324 -60.51 -3.54 10.49
N ASP A 325 -60.91 -4.35 9.50
CA ASP A 325 -61.94 -4.26 8.46
C ASP A 325 -61.90 -3.34 7.24
N THR A 326 -62.17 -4.05 6.13
CA THR A 326 -62.31 -3.64 4.73
C THR A 326 -63.81 -3.61 4.38
N HIS A 327 -64.28 -2.60 3.63
CA HIS A 327 -65.02 -2.72 2.36
C HIS A 327 -65.97 -1.56 2.02
N GLN A 328 -66.10 -1.37 0.69
CA GLN A 328 -67.10 -0.66 -0.13
C GLN A 328 -66.68 0.76 -0.56
N GLN A 329 -66.25 1.00 -1.80
CA GLN A 329 -66.92 0.91 -3.12
C GLN A 329 -67.94 2.04 -3.36
N GLY A 330 -67.60 2.96 -4.28
CA GLY A 330 -68.51 3.96 -4.84
C GLY A 330 -67.82 5.17 -5.49
N THR A 331 -67.51 5.08 -6.79
CA THR A 331 -67.62 6.21 -7.75
C THR A 331 -69.09 6.24 -8.25
N PRO A 332 -69.68 7.38 -8.72
CA PRO A 332 -69.13 8.24 -9.78
C PRO A 332 -69.46 9.76 -9.75
N ASP A 333 -68.84 10.46 -10.71
CA ASP A 333 -69.26 11.70 -11.41
C ASP A 333 -69.60 12.99 -10.64
N SER A 334 -68.82 14.05 -10.87
CA SER A 334 -69.22 15.14 -11.79
C SER A 334 -68.24 16.32 -11.74
N LEU A 335 -67.97 16.87 -12.92
CA LEU A 335 -67.28 18.12 -13.22
C LEU A 335 -67.88 19.33 -12.47
N ALA A 336 -67.05 20.24 -11.96
CA ALA A 336 -67.28 21.69 -12.02
C ALA A 336 -66.02 22.47 -11.56
N GLU A 337 -65.50 23.24 -12.49
CA GLU A 337 -64.56 24.36 -12.35
C GLU A 337 -65.24 25.55 -11.66
N VAL A 338 -64.71 26.05 -10.53
CA VAL A 338 -64.84 27.46 -10.07
C VAL A 338 -63.72 27.79 -9.05
N GLU A 339 -62.78 28.66 -9.43
CA GLU A 339 -62.12 29.63 -8.53
C GLU A 339 -62.94 30.95 -8.59
N PRO A 340 -62.79 31.95 -7.69
CA PRO A 340 -61.97 32.03 -6.47
C PRO A 340 -62.73 32.66 -5.26
N THR A 341 -61.98 32.89 -4.18
CA THR A 341 -62.24 33.83 -3.06
C THR A 341 -63.27 33.42 -1.99
N GLN A 342 -62.76 33.04 -0.81
CA GLN A 342 -63.31 33.57 0.45
C GLN A 342 -62.24 33.63 1.54
N GLU A 343 -61.84 34.85 1.89
CA GLU A 343 -61.24 35.18 3.19
C GLU A 343 -62.12 34.58 4.30
N THR A 344 -61.50 33.83 5.20
CA THR A 344 -62.07 33.59 6.52
C THR A 344 -61.03 33.96 7.56
N VAL A 345 -61.16 35.17 8.08
CA VAL A 345 -60.57 35.58 9.35
C VAL A 345 -61.48 35.09 10.46
N ILE A 346 -61.02 34.12 11.25
CA ILE A 346 -61.43 33.93 12.64
C ILE A 346 -60.15 33.68 13.45
N SER A 347 -59.96 34.49 14.48
CA SER A 347 -58.74 34.62 15.26
C SER A 347 -58.79 33.87 16.61
N ASN A 348 -57.58 33.56 17.11
CA ASN A 348 -57.17 33.30 18.51
C ASN A 348 -57.32 31.83 18.98
N GLU A 349 -56.29 31.04 19.27
CA GLU A 349 -55.00 31.34 19.93
C GLU A 349 -53.87 30.41 19.42
N SER A 350 -53.53 30.45 18.12
CA SER A 350 -52.33 29.76 17.67
C SER A 350 -51.09 30.54 18.08
N THR A 351 -50.17 29.92 18.84
CA THR A 351 -48.92 30.55 19.30
C THR A 351 -47.76 30.08 18.43
N PHE A 352 -46.86 30.99 18.05
CA PHE A 352 -45.64 30.65 17.34
C PHE A 352 -44.50 30.46 18.34
N GLU A 353 -43.91 29.27 18.36
CA GLU A 353 -42.77 28.94 19.24
C GLU A 353 -41.48 28.84 18.42
N PRO A 354 -40.36 29.41 18.89
CA PRO A 354 -39.08 29.39 18.17
C PRO A 354 -38.48 27.97 18.15
N ALA A 355 -38.13 27.49 16.95
CA ALA A 355 -37.48 26.20 16.71
C ALA A 355 -35.94 26.28 16.73
N GLY A 356 -35.39 27.49 16.82
CA GLY A 356 -33.97 27.78 16.62
C GLY A 356 -33.66 28.16 15.16
N ASN A 357 -32.49 28.77 14.93
CA ASN A 357 -32.00 29.18 13.61
C ASN A 357 -32.95 30.08 12.77
N GLY A 358 -33.83 30.86 13.43
CA GLY A 358 -34.77 31.79 12.76
C GLY A 358 -36.11 31.18 12.33
N TYR A 359 -36.35 29.91 12.64
CA TYR A 359 -37.58 29.19 12.30
C TYR A 359 -38.56 29.10 13.47
N PHE A 360 -39.84 28.95 13.15
CA PHE A 360 -40.96 28.90 14.10
C PHE A 360 -41.95 27.79 13.76
N TYR A 361 -42.53 27.17 14.79
CA TYR A 361 -43.66 26.25 14.65
C TYR A 361 -44.95 26.92 15.11
N ARG A 362 -46.06 26.64 14.41
CA ARG A 362 -47.39 27.05 14.84
C ARG A 362 -47.99 25.99 15.76
N LYS A 363 -48.23 26.36 17.02
CA LYS A 363 -48.92 25.56 18.02
C LYS A 363 -50.40 25.90 18.02
N MET A 364 -51.24 24.90 17.81
CA MET A 364 -52.69 25.03 17.80
C MET A 364 -53.24 25.04 19.24
N PRO A 365 -54.48 25.54 19.47
CA PRO A 365 -55.09 25.58 20.81
C PRO A 365 -55.28 24.21 21.48
N ASP A 366 -55.29 23.12 20.70
CA ASP A 366 -55.34 21.74 21.19
C ASP A 366 -53.97 21.20 21.67
N GLY A 367 -52.92 22.03 21.59
CA GLY A 367 -51.55 21.69 21.98
C GLY A 367 -50.77 20.95 20.90
N THR A 368 -51.36 20.69 19.74
CA THR A 368 -50.67 20.07 18.60
C THR A 368 -49.86 21.10 17.81
N TYR A 369 -48.84 20.62 17.08
CA TYR A 369 -48.04 21.44 16.20
C TYR A 369 -48.40 21.15 14.74
N GLU A 370 -48.45 22.20 13.94
CA GLU A 370 -48.55 22.06 12.49
C GLU A 370 -47.21 21.62 11.90
N GLN A 371 -47.25 20.78 10.86
CA GLN A 371 -46.06 20.26 10.19
C GLN A 371 -45.37 21.27 9.26
N VAL A 372 -45.93 22.48 9.14
CA VAL A 372 -45.38 23.57 8.34
C VAL A 372 -44.43 24.41 9.19
N ILE A 373 -43.23 24.65 8.67
CA ILE A 373 -42.23 25.52 9.29
C ILE A 373 -42.50 26.97 8.85
N TYR A 374 -42.35 27.92 9.75
CA TYR A 374 -42.54 29.34 9.47
C TYR A 374 -41.26 30.15 9.67
N VAL A 375 -41.11 31.24 8.93
CA VAL A 375 -40.09 32.27 9.16
C VAL A 375 -40.76 33.61 9.46
N GLN A 376 -40.14 34.41 10.32
CA GLN A 376 -40.65 35.73 10.68
C GLN A 376 -40.16 36.78 9.68
N SER A 377 -41.09 37.48 9.04
CA SER A 377 -40.82 38.63 8.17
C SER A 377 -40.42 39.87 8.98
N ALA A 378 -39.81 40.86 8.33
CA ALA A 378 -39.40 42.11 8.97
C ALA A 378 -40.56 42.87 9.65
N ASP A 379 -41.79 42.66 9.16
CA ASP A 379 -43.02 43.25 9.70
C ASP A 379 -43.59 42.46 10.90
N GLY A 380 -42.88 41.43 11.37
CA GLY A 380 -43.27 40.58 12.50
C GLY A 380 -44.23 39.43 12.17
N THR A 381 -44.72 39.36 10.93
CA THR A 381 -45.62 38.32 10.43
C THR A 381 -44.89 37.00 10.17
N TYR A 382 -45.54 35.87 10.45
CA TYR A 382 -45.02 34.53 10.17
C TYR A 382 -45.50 34.03 8.81
N ILE A 383 -44.57 33.72 7.91
CA ILE A 383 -44.86 33.16 6.58
C ILE A 383 -44.36 31.72 6.50
N PRO A 384 -45.09 30.80 5.84
CA PRO A 384 -44.67 29.42 5.68
C PRO A 384 -43.38 29.36 4.85
N TYR A 385 -42.38 28.64 5.35
CA TYR A 385 -41.13 28.38 4.66
C TYR A 385 -41.39 27.41 3.51
N GLN A 386 -41.28 27.90 2.28
CA GLN A 386 -41.26 27.09 1.07
C GLN A 386 -39.79 26.86 0.69
N GLN A 387 -39.44 25.60 0.43
CA GLN A 387 -38.10 25.17 0.06
C GLN A 387 -37.75 25.53 -1.38
#